data_AF-A0A2N2PWR3-F1
#
_entry.id   AF-A0A2N2PWR3-F1
#
_cell.length_a   1.000
_cell.length_b   1.000
_cell.length_c   1.000
_cell.angle_alpha   90.00
_cell.angle_beta   90.00
_cell.angle_gamma   90.00
#
_symmetry.space_group_name_H-M   'P 1'
#
loop_
_entity.id
_entity.type
_entity.pdbx_description
1 polymer ?
#
loop_
_entity_poly.entity_id
_entity_poly.type
_entity_poly.pdbx_seq_one_letter_code
_entity_poly.pdbx_strand_id
1 'polypeptide(L)'
;MVVAADRQGPGITTADAEERFSLTDQMRRASRSVCTNLSEGWRKRRYKAVFVNKLSDSMQEASETQTWLEFALACGYLDQPIFDELFQEYENILGKRLRTKLNNMERKADTFCF
;
A
#
# COMPACT_ATOMS: atom_id res chain seq x y z
N MET A 1 -0.91 -2.74 9.65
CA MET A 1 0.41 -3.03 10.22
C MET A 1 1.33 -1.87 9.86
N VAL A 2 1.41 -0.85 10.74
CA VAL A 2 2.53 0.09 10.91
C VAL A 2 2.30 0.70 12.30
N VAL A 3 3.04 0.20 13.29
CA VAL A 3 3.14 0.77 14.65
C VAL A 3 4.29 1.76 14.62
N ALA A 4 4.06 2.94 15.20
CA ALA A 4 4.96 4.09 15.19
C ALA A 4 6.36 3.77 15.71
N ALA A 5 7.38 4.31 15.05
CA ALA A 5 8.73 4.43 15.60
C ALA A 5 8.86 5.83 16.22
N ASP A 6 8.78 5.90 17.55
CA ASP A 6 9.11 7.08 18.34
C ASP A 6 10.55 6.91 18.85
N ARG A 7 11.48 7.77 18.39
CA ARG A 7 12.77 8.00 19.05
C ARG A 7 13.22 9.47 18.92
N GLN A 8 13.59 9.99 20.09
CA GLN A 8 13.99 11.37 20.39
C GLN A 8 15.45 11.67 19.95
N GLY A 9 15.66 12.86 19.37
CA GLY A 9 16.96 13.46 18.98
C GLY A 9 16.75 14.94 18.58
N PRO A 10 17.76 15.82 18.70
CA PRO A 10 17.58 17.20 19.17
C PRO A 10 16.95 18.13 18.13
N GLY A 11 15.89 18.84 18.56
CA GLY A 11 15.33 19.99 17.84
C GLY A 11 14.38 19.64 16.70
N ILE A 12 13.34 18.83 16.95
CA ILE A 12 12.21 18.71 16.02
C ILE A 12 11.56 20.09 15.94
N THR A 13 11.76 20.79 14.83
CA THR A 13 10.98 22.00 14.56
C THR A 13 9.53 21.59 14.31
N THR A 14 8.56 22.46 14.59
CA THR A 14 7.14 22.13 14.36
C THR A 14 6.86 21.71 12.91
N ALA A 15 7.64 22.23 11.95
CA ALA A 15 7.59 21.84 10.54
C ALA A 15 8.01 20.38 10.31
N ASP A 16 9.06 19.90 10.98
CA ASP A 16 9.52 18.50 10.89
C ASP A 16 8.49 17.53 11.47
N ALA A 17 7.77 17.94 12.52
CA ALA A 17 6.70 17.14 13.11
C ALA A 17 5.46 17.07 12.19
N GLU A 18 5.09 18.19 11.57
CA GLU A 18 3.97 18.26 10.61
C GLU A 18 4.26 17.43 9.35
N GLU A 19 5.47 17.50 8.81
CA GLU A 19 5.88 16.71 7.65
C GLU A 19 5.89 15.21 7.94
N ARG A 20 6.46 14.80 9.08
CA ARG A 20 6.41 13.40 9.54
C ARG A 20 4.98 12.90 9.73
N PHE A 21 4.11 13.73 10.29
CA PHE A 21 2.70 13.38 10.48
C PHE A 21 2.00 13.23 9.13
N SER A 22 2.24 14.16 8.20
CA SER A 22 1.70 14.13 6.84
C SER A 22 2.13 12.87 6.09
N LEU A 23 3.43 12.54 6.07
CA LEU A 23 3.94 11.33 5.42
C LEU A 23 3.38 10.05 6.05
N THR A 24 3.34 9.98 7.38
CA THR A 24 2.74 8.85 8.10
C THR A 24 1.27 8.68 7.75
N ASP A 25 0.54 9.78 7.64
CA ASP A 25 -0.88 9.77 7.29
C ASP A 25 -1.11 9.32 5.84
N GLN A 26 -0.30 9.80 4.89
CA GLN A 26 -0.35 9.39 3.49
C GLN A 26 -0.04 7.88 3.33
N MET A 27 1.02 7.39 3.98
CA MET A 27 1.34 5.95 4.00
C MET A 27 0.18 5.10 4.55
N ARG A 28 -0.44 5.56 5.64
CA ARG A 28 -1.57 4.86 6.26
C ARG A 28 -2.79 4.84 5.36
N ARG A 29 -3.07 5.95 4.66
CA ARG A 29 -4.19 6.06 3.73
C ARG A 29 -3.99 5.13 2.53
N ALA A 30 -2.86 5.23 1.83
CA ALA A 30 -2.54 4.37 0.67
C ALA A 30 -2.58 2.87 1.05
N SER A 31 -1.94 2.49 2.17
CA SER A 31 -1.96 1.10 2.67
C SER A 31 -3.38 0.57 2.92
N ARG A 32 -4.26 1.40 3.51
CA ARG A 32 -5.65 1.01 3.78
C ARG A 32 -6.47 0.91 2.49
N SER A 33 -6.21 1.79 1.53
CA SER A 33 -6.86 1.79 0.22
C SER A 33 -6.65 0.49 -0.56
N VAL A 34 -5.49 -0.16 -0.41
CA VAL A 34 -5.25 -1.50 -0.99
C VAL A 34 -6.33 -2.49 -0.53
N CYS A 35 -6.58 -2.56 0.78
CA CYS A 35 -7.54 -3.48 1.38
C CYS A 35 -8.99 -3.12 1.05
N THR A 36 -9.33 -1.82 1.04
CA THR A 36 -10.70 -1.39 0.69
C THR A 36 -11.02 -1.67 -0.77
N ASN A 37 -10.10 -1.38 -1.70
CA ASN A 37 -10.27 -1.69 -3.12
C ASN A 37 -10.45 -3.20 -3.37
N LEU A 38 -9.70 -4.05 -2.66
CA LEU A 38 -9.89 -5.52 -2.74
C LEU A 38 -11.28 -5.95 -2.26
N SER A 39 -11.73 -5.41 -1.12
CA SER A 39 -13.05 -5.72 -0.55
C SER A 39 -14.19 -5.26 -1.47
N GLU A 40 -14.06 -4.05 -2.02
CA GLU A 40 -15.01 -3.50 -2.99
C GLU A 40 -15.06 -4.32 -4.27
N GLY A 41 -13.90 -4.69 -4.82
CA GLY A 41 -13.80 -5.58 -5.97
C GLY A 41 -14.53 -6.89 -5.69
N TRP A 42 -14.23 -7.54 -4.56
CA TRP A 42 -14.87 -8.81 -4.19
C TRP A 42 -16.39 -8.70 -4.08
N ARG A 43 -16.91 -7.60 -3.51
CA ARG A 43 -18.36 -7.34 -3.43
C ARG A 43 -18.98 -7.13 -4.80
N LYS A 44 -18.28 -6.45 -5.72
CA LYS A 44 -18.75 -6.13 -7.07
C LYS A 44 -18.34 -7.16 -8.13
N ARG A 45 -17.87 -8.34 -7.72
CA ARG A 45 -17.39 -9.39 -8.63
C ARG A 45 -18.38 -9.79 -9.72
N ARG A 46 -19.69 -9.58 -9.57
CA ARG A 46 -20.67 -9.81 -10.66
C ARG A 46 -20.41 -8.97 -11.92
N TYR A 47 -19.76 -7.83 -11.76
CA TYR A 47 -19.40 -6.94 -12.86
C TYR A 47 -17.91 -7.07 -13.14
N LYS A 48 -17.55 -7.96 -14.08
CA LYS A 48 -16.16 -8.29 -14.42
C LYS A 48 -15.27 -7.06 -14.61
N ALA A 49 -15.71 -6.07 -15.39
CA ALA A 49 -14.94 -4.85 -15.62
C ALA A 49 -14.68 -4.05 -14.33
N VAL A 50 -15.68 -3.94 -13.45
CA VAL A 50 -15.55 -3.23 -12.16
C VAL A 50 -14.64 -3.99 -11.20
N PHE A 51 -14.75 -5.32 -11.19
CA PHE A 51 -13.88 -6.18 -10.40
C PHE A 51 -12.43 -5.99 -10.82
N VAL A 52 -12.12 -6.16 -12.11
CA VAL A 52 -10.78 -5.98 -12.67
C VAL A 52 -10.24 -4.59 -12.39
N ASN A 53 -11.05 -3.54 -12.58
CA ASN A 53 -10.64 -2.17 -12.29
C ASN A 53 -10.24 -2.00 -10.81
N LYS A 54 -11.04 -2.54 -9.88
CA LYS A 54 -10.73 -2.46 -8.44
C LYS A 54 -9.48 -3.22 -8.03
N LEU A 55 -9.16 -4.32 -8.73
CA LEU A 55 -7.91 -5.04 -8.53
C LEU A 55 -6.71 -4.23 -9.03
N SER A 56 -6.87 -3.51 -10.14
CA SER A 56 -5.88 -2.54 -10.63
C SER A 56 -5.68 -1.39 -9.64
N ASP A 57 -6.77 -0.81 -9.13
CA ASP A 57 -6.72 0.24 -8.11
C ASP A 57 -5.94 -0.24 -6.88
N SER A 58 -6.17 -1.47 -6.40
CA SER A 58 -5.40 -2.05 -5.29
C SER A 58 -3.89 -2.16 -5.58
N MET A 59 -3.49 -2.46 -6.81
CA MET A 59 -2.07 -2.49 -7.18
C MET A 59 -1.47 -1.09 -7.20
N GLN A 60 -2.21 -0.11 -7.71
CA GLN A 60 -1.77 1.27 -7.75
C GLN A 60 -1.52 1.81 -6.33
N GLU A 61 -2.45 1.58 -5.40
CA GLU A 61 -2.34 2.02 -4.01
C GLU A 61 -1.16 1.35 -3.27
N ALA A 62 -0.85 0.11 -3.62
CA ALA A 62 0.30 -0.61 -3.06
C ALA A 62 1.62 -0.05 -3.61
N SER A 63 1.69 0.30 -4.90
CA SER A 63 2.84 1.00 -5.49
C SER A 63 3.00 2.40 -4.89
N GLU A 64 1.90 3.13 -4.68
CA GLU A 64 1.92 4.44 -4.04
C GLU A 64 2.46 4.35 -2.60
N THR A 65 2.11 3.29 -1.86
CA THR A 65 2.66 3.05 -0.52
C THR A 65 4.17 2.86 -0.54
N GLN A 66 4.73 2.21 -1.56
CA GLN A 66 6.19 2.10 -1.73
C GLN A 66 6.85 3.45 -1.99
N THR A 67 6.26 4.28 -2.85
CA THR A 67 6.74 5.65 -3.08
C THR A 67 6.80 6.44 -1.77
N TRP A 68 5.79 6.31 -0.90
CA TRP A 68 5.81 6.97 0.41
C TRP A 68 6.89 6.42 1.36
N LEU A 69 7.19 5.11 1.30
CA LEU A 69 8.32 4.52 2.04
C LEU A 69 9.65 5.09 1.57
N GLU A 70 9.84 5.29 0.27
CA GLU A 70 11.06 5.87 -0.30
C GLU A 70 11.25 7.32 0.16
N PHE A 71 10.17 8.12 0.17
CA PHE A 71 10.21 9.47 0.72
C PHE A 71 10.55 9.47 2.21
N ALA A 72 9.94 8.57 3.00
CA ALA A 72 10.24 8.47 4.42
C ALA A 72 11.71 8.11 4.70
N LEU A 73 12.30 7.23 3.88
CA LEU A 73 13.73 6.92 3.94
C LEU A 73 14.59 8.11 3.53
N ALA A 74 14.26 8.79 2.42
CA ALA A 74 15.01 9.93 1.90
C ALA A 74 15.03 11.12 2.88
N CYS A 75 13.94 11.35 3.61
CA CYS A 75 13.86 12.36 4.65
C CYS A 75 14.49 11.93 5.99
N GLY A 76 15.02 10.70 6.09
CA GLY A 76 15.63 10.17 7.32
C GLY A 76 14.61 9.90 8.44
N TYR A 77 13.34 9.69 8.09
CA TYR A 77 12.27 9.35 9.04
C TYR A 77 12.13 7.84 9.23
N LEU A 78 12.81 7.04 8.42
CA LEU A 78 12.81 5.59 8.46
C LEU A 78 14.25 5.06 8.36
N ASP A 79 14.60 4.09 9.19
CA ASP A 79 15.89 3.42 9.11
C ASP A 79 15.90 2.42 7.94
N GLN A 80 17.05 2.29 7.27
CA GLN A 80 17.22 1.38 6.11
C GLN A 80 16.73 -0.06 6.38
N PRO A 81 17.00 -0.71 7.52
CA PRO A 81 16.52 -2.07 7.77
C PRO A 81 14.99 -2.18 7.82
N ILE A 82 14.31 -1.17 8.39
CA ILE A 82 12.85 -1.14 8.47
C ILE A 82 12.26 -0.84 7.08
N PHE A 83 12.88 0.06 6.33
CA PHE A 83 12.54 0.31 4.94
C PHE A 83 12.61 -0.99 4.12
N ASP A 84 13.73 -1.71 4.18
CA ASP A 84 13.95 -2.93 3.42
C ASP A 84 12.89 -3.99 3.75
N GLU A 85 12.57 -4.18 5.04
CA GLU A 85 11.52 -5.12 5.48
C GLU A 85 10.15 -4.75 4.89
N LEU A 86 9.72 -3.49 5.07
CA LEU A 86 8.41 -3.03 4.62
C LEU A 86 8.32 -3.02 3.09
N PHE A 87 9.37 -2.55 2.41
CA PHE A 87 9.43 -2.50 0.96
C PHE A 87 9.36 -3.91 0.37
N GLN A 88 10.10 -4.88 0.94
CA GLN A 88 10.04 -6.28 0.52
C GLN A 88 8.67 -6.91 0.79
N GLU A 89 7.99 -6.54 1.87
CA GLU A 89 6.64 -7.02 2.12
C GLU A 89 5.66 -6.51 1.05
N TYR A 90 5.72 -5.23 0.70
CA TYR A 90 4.92 -4.65 -0.38
C TYR A 90 5.29 -5.24 -1.76
N GLU A 91 6.56 -5.47 -2.04
CA GLU A 91 7.00 -6.20 -3.25
C GLU A 91 6.44 -7.61 -3.31
N ASN A 92 6.40 -8.34 -2.20
CA ASN A 92 5.79 -9.67 -2.16
C ASN A 92 4.26 -9.60 -2.35
N ILE A 93 3.61 -8.58 -1.79
CA ILE A 93 2.17 -8.33 -1.97
C ILE A 93 1.88 -8.03 -3.43
N LEU A 94 2.58 -7.08 -4.05
CA LEU A 94 2.46 -6.69 -5.45
C LEU A 94 2.83 -7.83 -6.40
N GLY A 95 4.02 -8.42 -6.23
CA GLY A 95 4.63 -9.33 -7.17
C GLY A 95 4.17 -10.77 -7.10
N LYS A 96 3.89 -11.31 -5.90
CA LYS A 96 3.49 -12.72 -5.72
C LYS A 96 2.01 -12.91 -5.48
N ARG A 97 1.40 -12.09 -4.61
CA ARG A 97 0.04 -12.34 -4.14
C ARG A 97 -1.03 -11.62 -4.94
N LEU A 98 -0.84 -10.33 -5.21
CA LEU A 98 -1.74 -9.54 -6.06
C LEU A 98 -1.52 -9.95 -7.51
N ARG A 99 -0.39 -9.63 -8.16
CA ARG A 99 -0.22 -9.92 -9.60
C ARG A 99 -0.60 -11.35 -10.01
N THR A 100 -0.16 -12.38 -9.28
CA THR A 100 -0.50 -13.77 -9.61
C THR A 100 -1.98 -14.10 -9.36
N LYS A 101 -2.58 -13.65 -8.24
CA LYS A 101 -4.01 -13.93 -7.98
C LYS A 101 -4.90 -13.06 -8.85
N LEU A 102 -4.55 -11.80 -9.09
CA LEU A 102 -5.26 -10.87 -9.95
C LEU A 102 -5.24 -11.35 -11.39
N ASN A 103 -4.08 -11.72 -11.95
CA ASN A 103 -4.00 -12.31 -13.28
C ASN A 103 -4.81 -13.61 -13.39
N ASN A 104 -4.81 -14.43 -12.33
CA ASN A 104 -5.65 -15.63 -12.28
C ASN A 104 -7.14 -15.31 -12.14
N MET A 105 -7.52 -14.29 -11.37
CA MET A 105 -8.89 -13.84 -11.14
C MET A 105 -9.45 -13.07 -12.33
N GLU A 106 -8.62 -12.37 -13.10
CA GLU A 106 -8.94 -11.79 -14.41
C GLU A 106 -9.19 -12.90 -15.44
N ARG A 107 -8.24 -13.84 -15.58
CA ARG A 107 -8.34 -14.97 -16.52
C ARG A 107 -9.51 -15.91 -16.18
N LYS A 108 -9.81 -16.09 -14.90
CA LYS A 108 -10.94 -16.89 -14.40
C LYS A 108 -12.09 -16.03 -13.91
N ALA A 109 -12.19 -14.78 -14.35
CA ALA A 109 -13.26 -13.90 -13.88
C ALA A 109 -14.62 -14.55 -14.09
N ASP A 110 -14.81 -15.26 -15.20
CA ASP A 110 -16.06 -15.96 -15.50
C ASP A 110 -16.38 -17.11 -14.50
N THR A 111 -15.42 -17.53 -13.68
CA THR A 111 -15.61 -18.49 -12.58
C THR A 111 -16.03 -17.82 -11.26
N PHE A 112 -15.73 -16.53 -11.09
CA PHE A 112 -16.01 -15.77 -9.85
C PHE A 112 -17.14 -14.74 -10.01
N CYS A 113 -17.40 -14.33 -11.25
CA CYS A 113 -18.40 -13.35 -11.64
C CYS A 113 -19.71 -14.07 -12.03
N PHE A 114 -20.54 -14.41 -11.03
CA PHE A 114 -21.88 -14.98 -11.21
C PHE A 114 -22.94 -14.29 -10.31
#